data_AF-A0A843G8K3-F1
#
_entry.id   AF-A0A843G8K3-F1
#
_cell.length_a   1.000
_cell.length_b   1.000
_cell.length_c   1.000
_cell.angle_alpha   90.00
_cell.angle_beta   90.00
_cell.angle_gamma   90.00
#
_symmetry.space_group_name_H-M   'P 1'
#
loop_
_entity.id
_entity.type
_entity.pdbx_description
1 polymer ?
#
loop_
_entity_poly.entity_id
_entity_poly.type
_entity_poly.pdbx_seq_one_letter_code
_entity_poly.pdbx_strand_id
1 'polypeptide(L)'
;GSIKLMGTGGNITGLDVDILICDDLIKGFYDTTPTLLAKKVEWFKEIILQRLEPHSKLIILGTRWAENDVIGYLEKQHPDDYKFIVLKALNEDGTCIWSNRYTPQFFINRRNEIGDRLFESLYQQRPLDETGSFFNIDKMIWHDTVFASHYVSNVRSWDLAYSDESKGDINDSTAGVPMYKVNDNHYVITDFEYGQYGEGLKNKLLSTAKSDGPNTKILLETGTKGGASKFLYTEYESYLKGDRCEQSEPIGSKVDRAYAFKEAILDGKIHVHIINPDLREIFIKQLRAFPLGKHDDIIDACAYAYNYLKDKADISGIYGTGDSNY
;
A
#
# COMPACT_ATOMS: atom_id res chain seq x y z
N GLY A 1 -5.93 -7.94 -43.92
CA GLY A 1 -5.66 -7.84 -42.47
C GLY A 1 -6.94 -8.05 -41.71
N SER A 2 -6.86 -8.69 -40.54
CA SER A 2 -7.93 -8.81 -39.57
C SER A 2 -7.55 -8.02 -38.31
N ILE A 3 -8.55 -7.53 -37.58
CA ILE A 3 -8.35 -6.90 -36.27
C ILE A 3 -8.91 -7.84 -35.22
N LYS A 4 -8.12 -8.11 -34.18
CA LYS A 4 -8.54 -8.93 -33.04
C LYS A 4 -8.38 -8.11 -31.75
N LEU A 5 -9.46 -8.03 -30.97
CA LEU A 5 -9.45 -7.38 -29.66
C LEU A 5 -9.39 -8.46 -28.58
N MET A 6 -8.53 -8.28 -27.60
CA MET A 6 -8.30 -9.26 -26.54
C MET A 6 -8.03 -8.56 -25.20
N GLY A 7 -8.57 -9.13 -24.11
CA GLY A 7 -8.16 -8.75 -22.76
C GLY A 7 -6.80 -9.36 -22.40
N THR A 8 -6.17 -8.84 -21.35
CA THR A 8 -4.82 -9.25 -20.88
C THR A 8 -4.71 -10.73 -20.50
N GLY A 9 -5.82 -11.40 -20.17
CA GLY A 9 -5.90 -12.85 -19.91
C GLY A 9 -6.31 -13.71 -21.12
N GLY A 10 -6.49 -13.12 -22.30
CA GLY A 10 -6.86 -13.86 -23.50
C GLY A 10 -5.66 -14.59 -24.11
N ASN A 11 -5.89 -15.78 -24.67
CA ASN A 11 -4.82 -16.55 -25.29
C ASN A 11 -4.40 -15.96 -26.65
N ILE A 12 -3.29 -15.22 -26.66
CA ILE A 12 -2.66 -14.65 -27.87
C ILE A 12 -1.57 -15.58 -28.46
N THR A 13 -1.35 -16.74 -27.82
CA THR A 13 -0.29 -17.68 -28.22
C THR A 13 -0.52 -18.22 -29.63
N GLY A 14 0.51 -18.15 -30.47
CA GLY A 14 0.49 -18.65 -31.86
C GLY A 14 -0.08 -17.66 -32.88
N LEU A 15 -0.19 -16.37 -32.52
CA LEU A 15 -0.59 -15.31 -33.44
C LEU A 15 0.55 -14.30 -33.59
N ASP A 16 1.12 -14.25 -34.79
CA ASP A 16 2.09 -13.23 -35.19
C ASP A 16 1.31 -12.02 -35.73
N VAL A 17 1.82 -10.80 -35.48
CA VAL A 17 1.07 -9.57 -35.77
C VAL A 17 1.91 -8.51 -36.47
N ASP A 18 1.34 -7.85 -37.48
CA ASP A 18 1.98 -6.68 -38.12
C ASP A 18 2.01 -5.46 -37.16
N ILE A 19 0.96 -5.28 -36.36
CA ILE A 19 0.80 -4.18 -35.40
C ILE A 19 0.18 -4.72 -34.12
N LEU A 20 0.82 -4.46 -32.98
CA LEU A 20 0.32 -4.76 -31.65
C LEU A 20 0.08 -3.45 -30.89
N ILE A 21 -1.12 -3.27 -30.36
CA ILE A 21 -1.47 -2.13 -29.50
C ILE A 21 -1.80 -2.65 -28.10
N CYS A 22 -1.05 -2.18 -27.11
CA CYS A 22 -1.33 -2.37 -25.70
C CYS A 22 -1.98 -1.09 -25.15
N ASP A 23 -3.22 -1.19 -24.66
CA ASP A 23 -3.96 -0.06 -24.09
C ASP A 23 -4.12 -0.23 -22.57
N ASP A 24 -3.75 0.80 -21.81
CA ASP A 24 -3.83 0.88 -20.34
C ASP A 24 -3.43 -0.40 -19.60
N LEU A 25 -2.13 -0.73 -19.66
CA LEU A 25 -1.59 -1.91 -18.96
C LEU A 25 -1.70 -1.83 -17.44
N ILE A 26 -1.89 -0.64 -16.86
CA ILE A 26 -2.06 -0.40 -15.42
C ILE A 26 -3.40 0.29 -15.16
N LYS A 27 -4.21 -0.27 -14.24
CA LYS A 27 -5.57 0.23 -13.98
C LYS A 27 -5.64 1.37 -12.96
N GLY A 28 -4.65 1.50 -12.08
CA GLY A 28 -4.66 2.46 -10.97
C GLY A 28 -3.60 2.13 -9.92
N PHE A 29 -3.49 2.95 -8.86
CA PHE A 29 -2.51 2.76 -7.78
C PHE A 29 -2.66 1.44 -7.00
N TYR A 30 -3.83 0.81 -6.99
CA TYR A 30 -3.99 -0.51 -6.34
C TYR A 30 -3.26 -1.62 -7.12
N ASP A 31 -2.89 -1.35 -8.38
CA ASP A 31 -2.27 -2.26 -9.32
C ASP A 31 -0.77 -1.94 -9.51
N THR A 32 -0.20 -1.14 -8.60
CA THR A 32 1.18 -0.66 -8.65
C THR A 32 2.06 -1.20 -7.53
N THR A 33 1.61 -2.23 -6.80
CA THR A 33 2.51 -2.88 -5.85
C THR A 33 3.69 -3.50 -6.59
N PRO A 34 4.90 -3.56 -5.99
CA PRO A 34 6.09 -4.04 -6.69
C PRO A 34 5.92 -5.42 -7.32
N THR A 35 5.23 -6.34 -6.63
CA THR A 35 4.95 -7.68 -7.17
C THR A 35 4.00 -7.65 -8.37
N LEU A 36 2.96 -6.79 -8.35
CA LEU A 36 2.04 -6.65 -9.47
C LEU A 36 2.73 -6.02 -10.68
N LEU A 37 3.54 -4.99 -10.47
CA LEU A 37 4.34 -4.37 -11.54
C LEU A 37 5.32 -5.37 -12.16
N ALA A 38 6.04 -6.14 -11.33
CA ALA A 38 6.95 -7.18 -11.81
C ALA A 38 6.23 -8.23 -12.67
N LYS A 39 5.08 -8.75 -12.20
CA LYS A 39 4.25 -9.70 -12.96
C LYS A 39 3.81 -9.16 -14.32
N LYS A 40 3.51 -7.86 -14.42
CA LYS A 40 3.11 -7.23 -15.68
C LYS A 40 4.28 -7.07 -16.65
N VAL A 41 5.45 -6.74 -16.13
CA VAL A 41 6.69 -6.69 -16.90
C VAL A 41 7.05 -8.09 -17.42
N GLU A 42 6.93 -9.12 -16.58
CA GLU A 42 7.13 -10.52 -16.96
C GLU A 42 6.13 -10.95 -18.05
N TRP A 43 4.84 -10.70 -17.84
CA TRP A 43 3.80 -10.96 -18.84
C TRP A 43 4.10 -10.26 -20.17
N PHE A 44 4.54 -9.00 -20.14
CA PHE A 44 4.91 -8.27 -21.34
C PHE A 44 6.08 -8.97 -22.08
N LYS A 45 7.12 -9.39 -21.36
CA LYS A 45 8.27 -10.08 -21.94
C LYS A 45 7.91 -11.44 -22.51
N GLU A 46 7.16 -12.24 -21.77
CA GLU A 46 6.88 -13.63 -22.13
C GLU A 46 5.76 -13.75 -23.16
N ILE A 47 4.76 -12.87 -23.12
CA ILE A 47 3.56 -13.00 -23.94
C ILE A 47 3.55 -12.02 -25.10
N ILE A 48 3.86 -10.74 -24.86
CA ILE A 48 3.73 -9.67 -25.87
C ILE A 48 4.92 -9.66 -26.82
N LEU A 49 6.15 -9.63 -26.30
CA LEU A 49 7.34 -9.56 -27.16
C LEU A 49 7.46 -10.78 -28.09
N GLN A 50 6.98 -11.95 -27.66
CA GLN A 50 6.98 -13.17 -28.49
C GLN A 50 6.01 -13.13 -29.69
N ARG A 51 5.18 -12.09 -29.84
CA ARG A 51 4.28 -11.91 -31.00
C ARG A 51 4.85 -10.99 -32.07
N LEU A 52 5.98 -10.35 -31.77
CA LEU A 52 6.60 -9.40 -32.66
C LEU A 52 7.56 -10.12 -33.59
N GLU A 53 7.38 -9.88 -34.88
CA GLU A 53 8.29 -10.20 -35.95
C GLU A 53 9.17 -8.97 -36.28
N PRO A 54 10.27 -9.11 -37.04
CA PRO A 54 11.15 -7.99 -37.37
C PRO A 54 10.47 -6.79 -38.06
N HIS A 55 9.30 -7.01 -38.67
CA HIS A 55 8.51 -5.98 -39.34
C HIS A 55 7.39 -5.40 -38.47
N SER A 56 7.12 -6.00 -37.30
CA SER A 56 6.02 -5.63 -36.43
C SER A 56 6.20 -4.26 -35.80
N LYS A 57 5.10 -3.56 -35.57
CA LYS A 57 5.08 -2.31 -34.79
C LYS A 57 4.35 -2.52 -33.47
N LEU A 58 5.02 -2.21 -32.37
CA LEU A 58 4.42 -2.21 -31.03
C LEU A 58 4.08 -0.76 -30.63
N ILE A 59 2.84 -0.54 -30.20
CA ILE A 59 2.37 0.71 -29.61
C ILE A 59 1.85 0.40 -28.22
N ILE A 60 2.39 1.09 -27.21
CA ILE A 60 1.86 1.02 -25.85
C ILE A 60 1.29 2.40 -25.53
N LEU A 61 0.01 2.43 -25.19
CA LEU A 61 -0.70 3.61 -24.74
C LEU A 61 -1.15 3.39 -23.31
N GLY A 62 -1.00 4.41 -22.48
CA GLY A 62 -1.64 4.39 -21.18
C GLY A 62 -1.16 5.47 -20.24
N THR A 63 -1.82 5.53 -19.09
CA THR A 63 -1.48 6.49 -18.03
C THR A 63 -0.33 5.99 -17.17
N ARG A 64 0.63 6.86 -16.84
CA ARG A 64 1.73 6.53 -15.92
C ARG A 64 1.28 6.59 -14.47
N TRP A 65 1.07 5.40 -13.89
CA TRP A 65 0.67 5.24 -12.49
C TRP A 65 1.84 4.98 -11.54
N ALA A 66 2.93 4.39 -12.06
CA ALA A 66 4.11 4.08 -11.26
C ALA A 66 5.38 4.18 -12.10
N GLU A 67 6.48 4.52 -11.43
CA GLU A 67 7.78 4.67 -12.09
C GLU A 67 8.27 3.35 -12.71
N ASN A 68 7.97 2.21 -12.06
CA ASN A 68 8.40 0.87 -12.48
C ASN A 68 7.31 0.08 -13.21
N ASP A 69 6.33 0.76 -13.82
CA ASP A 69 5.39 0.11 -14.74
C ASP A 69 6.07 -0.37 -16.04
N VAL A 70 5.30 -1.01 -16.94
CA VAL A 70 5.86 -1.57 -18.19
C VAL A 70 6.53 -0.48 -19.05
N ILE A 71 5.97 0.74 -19.09
CA ILE A 71 6.56 1.85 -19.83
C ILE A 71 7.87 2.29 -19.16
N GLY A 72 7.87 2.45 -17.83
CA GLY A 72 9.07 2.81 -17.07
C GLY A 72 10.17 1.76 -17.13
N TYR A 73 9.82 0.47 -17.18
CA TYR A 73 10.76 -0.61 -17.47
C TYR A 73 11.45 -0.40 -18.83
N LEU A 74 10.67 -0.10 -19.88
CA LEU A 74 11.20 0.16 -21.22
C LEU A 74 12.07 1.43 -21.26
N GLU A 75 11.65 2.51 -20.59
CA GLU A 75 12.45 3.74 -20.47
C GLU A 75 13.82 3.47 -19.85
N LYS A 76 13.90 2.58 -18.85
CA LYS A 76 15.14 2.27 -18.13
C LYS A 76 16.02 1.26 -18.85
N GLN A 77 15.43 0.21 -19.44
CA GLN A 77 16.18 -0.94 -19.96
C GLN A 77 16.34 -0.93 -21.49
N HIS A 78 15.45 -0.23 -22.19
CA HIS A 78 15.38 -0.21 -23.65
C HIS A 78 15.17 1.23 -24.20
N PRO A 79 15.88 2.26 -23.71
CA PRO A 79 15.62 3.65 -24.09
C PRO A 79 15.83 3.90 -25.59
N ASP A 80 16.76 3.18 -26.22
CA ASP A 80 17.11 3.37 -27.64
C ASP A 80 16.22 2.55 -28.60
N ASP A 81 15.53 1.53 -28.09
CA ASP A 81 14.69 0.64 -28.90
C ASP A 81 13.28 1.22 -29.13
N TYR A 82 12.85 2.17 -28.29
CA TYR A 82 11.49 2.72 -28.28
C TYR A 82 11.48 4.23 -28.39
N LYS A 83 10.42 4.76 -29.00
CA LYS A 83 10.13 6.20 -29.00
C LYS A 83 9.10 6.52 -27.92
N PHE A 84 9.51 7.26 -26.90
CA PHE A 84 8.63 7.71 -25.82
C PHE A 84 7.97 9.05 -26.17
N ILE A 85 6.64 9.11 -26.06
CA ILE A 85 5.84 10.31 -26.32
C ILE A 85 5.01 10.58 -25.08
N VAL A 86 5.24 11.73 -24.44
CA VAL A 86 4.55 12.13 -23.21
C VAL A 86 3.59 13.26 -23.53
N LEU A 87 2.29 13.04 -23.27
CA LEU A 87 1.24 14.04 -23.44
C LEU A 87 0.83 14.58 -22.07
N LYS A 88 1.40 15.73 -21.71
CA LYS A 88 1.06 16.44 -20.46
C LYS A 88 -0.18 17.31 -20.69
N ALA A 89 -1.06 17.35 -19.71
CA ALA A 89 -2.24 18.22 -19.72
C ALA A 89 -1.87 19.71 -19.71
N LEU A 90 -0.78 20.04 -19.01
CA LEU A 90 -0.19 21.37 -18.92
C LEU A 90 1.26 21.30 -19.43
N ASN A 91 1.62 22.24 -20.29
CA ASN A 91 2.99 22.46 -20.72
C ASN A 91 3.77 23.22 -19.63
N GLU A 92 5.09 23.32 -19.79
CA GLU A 92 5.97 24.05 -18.84
C GLU A 92 5.62 25.54 -18.72
N ASP A 93 5.06 26.13 -19.78
CA ASP A 93 4.56 27.51 -19.80
C ASP A 93 3.14 27.67 -19.22
N GLY A 94 2.54 26.59 -18.71
CA GLY A 94 1.19 26.56 -18.15
C GLY A 94 0.06 26.49 -19.19
N THR A 95 0.37 26.40 -20.48
CA THR A 95 -0.65 26.24 -21.52
C THR A 95 -1.19 24.80 -21.57
N CYS A 96 -2.43 24.63 -22.02
CA CYS A 96 -3.04 23.30 -22.15
C CYS A 96 -2.77 22.70 -23.52
N ILE A 97 -2.42 21.40 -23.55
CA ILE A 97 -2.24 20.66 -24.81
C ILE A 97 -3.52 20.62 -25.66
N TRP A 98 -4.69 20.66 -25.00
CA TRP A 98 -6.00 20.72 -25.66
C TRP A 98 -6.76 21.98 -25.25
N SER A 99 -6.19 23.14 -25.59
CA SER A 99 -6.74 24.47 -25.29
C SER A 99 -8.15 24.72 -25.82
N ASN A 100 -8.55 24.05 -26.91
CA ASN A 100 -9.92 24.13 -27.45
C ASN A 100 -10.98 23.50 -26.54
N ARG A 101 -10.58 22.66 -25.57
CA ARG A 101 -11.49 21.93 -24.68
C ARG A 101 -11.31 22.29 -23.20
N TYR A 102 -10.07 22.55 -22.78
CA TYR A 102 -9.74 22.79 -21.37
C TYR A 102 -8.96 24.10 -21.21
N THR A 103 -9.17 24.76 -20.07
CA THR A 103 -8.42 25.93 -19.65
C THR A 103 -7.38 25.55 -18.58
N PRO A 104 -6.31 26.34 -18.37
CA PRO A 104 -5.38 26.08 -17.28
C PRO A 104 -6.07 26.04 -15.91
N GLN A 105 -7.08 26.88 -15.72
CA GLN A 105 -7.88 26.93 -14.49
C GLN A 105 -8.63 25.61 -14.21
N PHE A 106 -9.10 24.92 -15.25
CA PHE A 106 -9.72 23.60 -15.09
C PHE A 106 -8.76 22.61 -14.43
N PHE A 107 -7.50 22.58 -14.87
CA PHE A 107 -6.49 21.69 -14.32
C PHE A 107 -6.04 22.10 -12.92
N ILE A 108 -5.96 23.41 -12.62
CA ILE A 108 -5.68 23.90 -11.26
C ILE A 108 -6.77 23.44 -10.29
N ASN A 109 -8.05 23.62 -10.66
CA ASN A 109 -9.17 23.17 -9.84
C ASN A 109 -9.13 21.65 -9.63
N ARG A 110 -8.85 20.90 -10.70
CA ARG A 110 -8.73 19.44 -10.65
C ARG A 110 -7.57 18.99 -9.76
N ARG A 111 -6.41 19.66 -9.82
CA ARG A 111 -5.26 19.39 -8.93
C ARG A 111 -5.66 19.57 -7.46
N ASN A 112 -6.36 20.65 -7.12
CA ASN A 112 -6.83 20.89 -5.75
C ASN A 112 -7.85 19.84 -5.29
N GLU A 113 -8.69 19.33 -6.20
CA GLU A 113 -9.72 18.33 -5.92
C GLU A 113 -9.12 16.94 -5.64
N ILE A 114 -8.16 16.49 -6.46
CA ILE A 114 -7.65 15.11 -6.43
C ILE A 114 -6.30 14.98 -5.73
N GLY A 115 -5.67 16.11 -5.39
CA GLY A 115 -4.34 16.19 -4.81
C GLY A 115 -3.22 16.12 -5.85
N ASP A 116 -2.06 16.68 -5.48
CA ASP A 116 -0.91 16.84 -6.37
C ASP A 116 -0.43 15.52 -6.94
N ARG A 117 -0.31 14.49 -6.11
CA ARG A 117 0.23 13.20 -6.53
C ARG A 117 -0.60 12.55 -7.65
N LEU A 118 -1.91 12.42 -7.43
CA LEU A 118 -2.80 11.81 -8.43
C LEU A 118 -2.86 12.69 -9.68
N PHE A 119 -2.76 14.02 -9.52
CA PHE A 119 -2.65 14.94 -10.64
C PHE A 119 -1.36 14.74 -11.47
N GLU A 120 -0.20 14.63 -10.82
CA GLU A 120 1.09 14.45 -11.50
C GLU A 120 1.13 13.12 -12.30
N SER A 121 0.59 12.03 -11.73
CA SER A 121 0.43 10.76 -12.47
C SER A 121 -0.56 10.89 -13.65
N LEU A 122 -1.82 11.26 -13.38
CA LEU A 122 -2.89 11.21 -14.38
C LEU A 122 -2.75 12.26 -15.49
N TYR A 123 -2.34 13.47 -15.13
CA TYR A 123 -2.38 14.62 -16.03
C TYR A 123 -1.00 15.04 -16.50
N GLN A 124 0.05 14.87 -15.70
CA GLN A 124 1.42 15.24 -16.09
C GLN A 124 2.27 14.04 -16.53
N GLN A 125 1.74 12.81 -16.43
CA GLN A 125 2.45 11.57 -16.76
C GLN A 125 3.77 11.42 -16.01
N ARG A 126 3.82 11.97 -14.79
CA ARG A 126 4.97 11.95 -13.89
C ARG A 126 4.57 11.28 -12.59
N PRO A 127 4.62 9.94 -12.49
CA PRO A 127 4.46 9.28 -11.21
C PRO A 127 5.54 9.82 -10.27
N LEU A 128 5.15 10.30 -9.08
CA LEU A 128 6.12 10.83 -8.12
C LEU A 128 7.04 9.69 -7.67
N ASP A 129 8.35 9.92 -7.83
CA ASP A 129 9.40 8.95 -7.57
C ASP A 129 9.33 8.40 -6.14
N GLU A 130 9.74 7.14 -6.02
CA GLU A 130 10.08 6.57 -4.73
C GLU A 130 11.30 7.33 -4.21
N THR A 131 11.18 7.95 -3.04
CA THR A 131 12.34 8.48 -2.31
C THR A 131 13.41 7.40 -2.18
N GLY A 132 14.68 7.76 -1.96
CA GLY A 132 15.76 6.79 -1.73
C GLY A 132 15.48 5.79 -0.58
N SER A 133 14.48 6.06 0.27
CA SER A 133 13.87 5.14 1.23
C SER A 133 12.44 4.76 0.82
N PHE A 134 11.99 3.54 1.16
CA PHE A 134 10.64 3.05 0.85
C PHE A 134 9.53 3.97 1.38
N PHE A 135 9.70 4.48 2.60
CA PHE A 135 8.82 5.49 3.20
C PHE A 135 9.42 6.89 3.08
N ASN A 136 8.59 7.85 2.68
CA ASN A 136 8.92 9.28 2.75
C ASN A 136 8.48 9.85 4.11
N ILE A 137 9.39 9.78 5.08
CA ILE A 137 9.12 10.14 6.49
C ILE A 137 8.74 11.64 6.64
N ASP A 138 9.21 12.49 5.74
CA ASP A 138 8.93 13.94 5.75
C ASP A 138 7.47 14.25 5.43
N LYS A 139 6.74 13.30 4.84
CA LYS A 139 5.30 13.41 4.59
C LYS A 139 4.43 12.97 5.78
N MET A 140 5.03 12.37 6.82
CA MET A 140 4.32 12.07 8.07
C MET A 140 4.14 13.34 8.89
N ILE A 141 2.96 13.49 9.51
CA ILE A 141 2.64 14.65 10.33
C ILE A 141 2.92 14.32 11.80
N TRP A 142 4.02 14.83 12.34
CA TRP A 142 4.45 14.56 13.70
C TRP A 142 3.82 15.54 14.69
N HIS A 143 3.27 15.01 15.79
CA HIS A 143 2.69 15.78 16.88
C HIS A 143 3.51 15.56 18.15
N ASP A 144 3.84 16.66 18.84
CA ASP A 144 4.55 16.61 20.14
C ASP A 144 3.61 16.78 21.35
N THR A 145 2.32 17.09 21.10
CA THR A 145 1.30 17.26 22.14
C THR A 145 0.15 16.29 21.94
N VAL A 146 -0.57 15.98 23.04
CA VAL A 146 -1.70 15.05 23.06
C VAL A 146 -2.66 15.32 21.91
N PHE A 147 -2.75 14.35 21.01
CA PHE A 147 -3.73 14.36 19.93
C PHE A 147 -5.13 14.16 20.52
N ALA A 148 -5.84 15.25 20.79
CA ALA A 148 -7.21 15.24 21.26
C ALA A 148 -8.15 15.06 20.06
N SER A 149 -8.38 13.82 19.62
CA SER A 149 -9.36 13.54 18.58
C SER A 149 -10.38 12.50 19.01
N HIS A 150 -11.60 12.72 18.53
CA HIS A 150 -12.57 11.65 18.38
C HIS A 150 -12.11 10.81 17.19
N TYR A 151 -11.89 9.51 17.40
CA TYR A 151 -11.63 8.57 16.32
C TYR A 151 -12.94 7.86 15.93
N VAL A 152 -13.06 7.52 14.65
CA VAL A 152 -14.21 6.81 14.08
C VAL A 152 -14.10 5.32 14.38
N SER A 153 -12.90 4.77 14.23
CA SER A 153 -12.57 3.39 14.53
C SER A 153 -11.10 3.29 14.91
N ASN A 154 -10.74 2.22 15.59
CA ASN A 154 -9.36 1.96 15.95
C ASN A 154 -9.05 0.45 15.89
N VAL A 155 -7.77 0.15 15.86
CA VAL A 155 -7.27 -1.22 15.94
C VAL A 155 -5.87 -1.21 16.55
N ARG A 156 -5.52 -2.26 17.29
CA ARG A 156 -4.13 -2.57 17.61
C ARG A 156 -3.73 -3.81 16.82
N SER A 157 -2.71 -3.67 15.98
CA SER A 157 -2.14 -4.81 15.27
C SER A 157 -0.89 -5.29 15.98
N TRP A 158 -0.80 -6.60 16.14
CA TRP A 158 0.35 -7.26 16.72
C TRP A 158 1.09 -8.08 15.68
N ASP A 159 2.37 -7.79 15.51
CA ASP A 159 3.34 -8.72 14.96
C ASP A 159 3.99 -9.47 16.12
N LEU A 160 3.76 -10.77 16.18
CA LEU A 160 4.18 -11.63 17.28
C LEU A 160 5.46 -12.35 16.90
N ALA A 161 6.48 -12.19 17.74
CA ALA A 161 7.69 -12.99 17.64
C ALA A 161 7.36 -14.49 17.79
N TYR A 162 7.82 -15.31 16.86
CA TYR A 162 7.72 -16.77 16.97
C TYR A 162 9.08 -17.35 17.38
N SER A 163 9.22 -17.76 18.64
CA SER A 163 10.41 -18.48 19.09
C SER A 163 10.29 -19.96 18.72
N ASP A 164 11.01 -20.39 17.68
CA ASP A 164 11.30 -21.81 17.48
C ASP A 164 12.57 -22.16 18.27
N GLU A 165 12.40 -22.86 19.40
CA GLU A 165 13.52 -23.28 20.27
C GLU A 165 14.60 -24.06 19.49
N SER A 166 14.25 -24.68 18.35
CA SER A 166 15.16 -25.45 17.52
C SER A 166 16.16 -24.61 16.70
N LYS A 167 15.92 -23.29 16.54
CA LYS A 167 16.77 -22.42 15.70
C LYS A 167 17.70 -21.49 16.45
N GLY A 168 17.64 -21.44 17.79
CA GLY A 168 18.60 -20.70 18.61
C GLY A 168 18.67 -19.19 18.35
N ASP A 169 17.71 -18.61 17.63
CA ASP A 169 17.67 -17.18 17.29
C ASP A 169 16.59 -16.51 18.14
N ILE A 170 16.98 -15.99 19.31
CA ILE A 170 16.13 -15.24 20.27
C ILE A 170 15.92 -13.78 19.78
N ASN A 171 15.94 -13.52 18.47
CA ASN A 171 15.99 -12.15 17.94
C ASN A 171 14.65 -11.56 17.48
N ASP A 172 13.57 -12.34 17.46
CA ASP A 172 12.29 -11.82 16.98
C ASP A 172 11.64 -10.95 18.07
N SER A 173 11.30 -9.71 17.72
CA SER A 173 10.70 -8.73 18.62
C SER A 173 9.20 -8.70 18.39
N THR A 174 8.41 -8.57 19.46
CA THR A 174 6.97 -8.42 19.33
C THR A 174 6.63 -6.94 19.28
N ALA A 175 5.82 -6.53 18.30
CA ALA A 175 5.36 -5.16 18.14
C ALA A 175 3.83 -5.11 18.18
N GLY A 176 3.25 -4.28 19.06
CA GLY A 176 1.81 -4.05 19.17
C GLY A 176 1.48 -2.59 18.90
N VAL A 177 1.16 -2.24 17.66
CA VAL A 177 0.95 -0.86 17.22
C VAL A 177 -0.54 -0.50 17.20
N PRO A 178 -0.99 0.50 17.98
CA PRO A 178 -2.32 1.04 17.87
C PRO A 178 -2.40 2.05 16.71
N MET A 179 -3.50 1.98 15.96
CA MET A 179 -3.84 2.94 14.92
C MET A 179 -5.29 3.37 15.07
N TYR A 180 -5.52 4.67 14.90
CA TYR A 180 -6.85 5.28 15.02
C TYR A 180 -7.20 5.93 13.69
N LYS A 181 -8.36 5.59 13.14
CA LYS A 181 -8.93 6.30 12.00
C LYS A 181 -9.70 7.51 12.50
N VAL A 182 -9.38 8.69 12.00
CA VAL A 182 -10.11 9.93 12.24
C VAL A 182 -10.84 10.37 10.96
N ASN A 183 -11.50 11.53 11.02
CA ASN A 183 -12.25 12.07 9.89
C ASN A 183 -11.35 12.27 8.65
N ASP A 184 -11.98 12.36 7.47
CA ASP A 184 -11.32 12.61 6.18
C ASP A 184 -10.27 11.56 5.78
N ASN A 185 -10.39 10.34 6.30
CA ASN A 185 -9.44 9.23 6.07
C ASN A 185 -8.00 9.57 6.50
N HIS A 186 -7.85 10.32 7.58
CA HIS A 186 -6.59 10.46 8.29
C HIS A 186 -6.45 9.38 9.36
N TYR A 187 -5.20 9.04 9.69
CA TYR A 187 -4.86 7.96 10.62
C TYR A 187 -3.81 8.42 11.61
N VAL A 188 -3.90 7.94 12.85
CA VAL A 188 -2.99 8.33 13.94
C VAL A 188 -2.33 7.09 14.51
N ILE A 189 -1.01 7.14 14.64
CA ILE A 189 -0.21 6.16 15.37
C ILE A 189 0.24 6.80 16.67
N THR A 190 0.07 6.10 17.79
CA THR A 190 0.52 6.56 19.12
C THR A 190 1.60 5.66 19.68
N ASP A 191 2.03 5.92 20.93
CA ASP A 191 2.89 5.00 21.68
C ASP A 191 2.38 3.55 21.58
N PHE A 192 3.31 2.65 21.34
CA PHE A 192 3.07 1.24 21.04
C PHE A 192 3.87 0.34 21.98
N GLU A 193 3.59 -0.96 21.91
CA GLU A 193 4.34 -1.96 22.65
C GLU A 193 5.42 -2.55 21.75
N TYR A 194 6.66 -2.62 22.23
CA TYR A 194 7.77 -3.22 21.50
C TYR A 194 8.77 -3.87 22.45
N GLY A 195 9.09 -5.13 22.21
CA GLY A 195 10.09 -5.85 22.99
C GLY A 195 10.04 -7.37 22.85
N GLN A 196 10.92 -8.03 23.59
CA GLN A 196 10.99 -9.49 23.66
C GLN A 196 10.34 -9.95 24.97
N TYR A 197 9.23 -10.68 24.87
CA TYR A 197 8.42 -11.01 26.05
C TYR A 197 8.51 -12.47 26.48
N GLY A 198 9.00 -13.39 25.64
CA GLY A 198 9.09 -14.83 25.96
C GLY A 198 7.79 -15.37 26.54
N GLU A 199 7.88 -16.10 27.67
CA GLU A 199 6.72 -16.62 28.41
C GLU A 199 5.75 -15.54 28.92
N GLY A 200 6.22 -14.29 29.05
CA GLY A 200 5.42 -13.14 29.50
C GLY A 200 4.51 -12.53 28.42
N LEU A 201 4.61 -12.96 27.15
CA LEU A 201 3.87 -12.38 26.03
C LEU A 201 2.36 -12.37 26.26
N LYS A 202 1.80 -13.46 26.78
CA LYS A 202 0.37 -13.59 27.09
C LYS A 202 -0.11 -12.51 28.07
N ASN A 203 0.61 -12.32 29.17
CA ASN A 203 0.25 -11.31 30.17
C ASN A 203 0.38 -9.90 29.60
N LYS A 204 1.37 -9.68 28.74
CA LYS A 204 1.55 -8.40 28.04
C LYS A 204 0.40 -8.10 27.08
N LEU A 205 -0.02 -9.07 26.27
CA LEU A 205 -1.17 -8.94 25.37
C LEU A 205 -2.45 -8.61 26.14
N LEU A 206 -2.74 -9.35 27.21
CA LEU A 206 -3.97 -9.16 28.00
C LEU A 206 -3.98 -7.82 28.76
N SER A 207 -2.85 -7.42 29.34
CA SER A 207 -2.75 -6.12 30.02
C SER A 207 -2.89 -4.95 29.05
N THR A 208 -2.29 -5.05 27.86
CA THR A 208 -2.42 -4.05 26.80
C THR A 208 -3.86 -3.99 26.30
N ALA A 209 -4.49 -5.13 26.01
CA ALA A 209 -5.89 -5.21 25.61
C ALA A 209 -6.84 -4.62 26.67
N LYS A 210 -6.53 -4.77 27.96
CA LYS A 210 -7.29 -4.13 29.03
C LYS A 210 -7.13 -2.61 29.03
N SER A 211 -5.90 -2.13 28.81
CA SER A 211 -5.58 -0.69 28.71
C SER A 211 -6.27 -0.02 27.52
N ASP A 212 -6.30 -0.70 26.37
CA ASP A 212 -6.93 -0.21 25.14
C ASP A 212 -8.46 -0.06 25.24
N GLY A 213 -9.08 -0.66 26.26
CA GLY A 213 -10.52 -0.67 26.43
C GLY A 213 -11.26 -1.64 25.49
N PRO A 214 -12.55 -1.91 25.76
CA PRO A 214 -13.31 -2.98 25.10
C PRO A 214 -13.62 -2.72 23.62
N ASN A 215 -13.57 -1.48 23.17
CA ASN A 215 -13.93 -1.08 21.80
C ASN A 215 -12.77 -1.22 20.82
N THR A 216 -11.56 -1.50 21.32
CA THR A 216 -10.37 -1.58 20.46
C THR A 216 -10.24 -2.94 19.84
N LYS A 217 -10.30 -3.00 18.51
CA LYS A 217 -10.07 -4.25 17.77
C LYS A 217 -8.61 -4.68 17.91
N ILE A 218 -8.38 -5.97 17.99
CA ILE A 218 -7.04 -6.56 18.12
C ILE A 218 -6.81 -7.43 16.89
N LEU A 219 -5.82 -7.09 16.10
CA LEU A 219 -5.34 -7.92 15.00
C LEU A 219 -4.12 -8.68 15.46
N LEU A 220 -4.13 -9.98 15.21
CA LEU A 220 -2.97 -10.83 15.41
C LEU A 220 -2.53 -11.33 14.03
N GLU A 221 -1.30 -10.98 13.64
CA GLU A 221 -0.70 -11.62 12.47
C GLU A 221 -0.42 -13.07 12.79
N THR A 222 -1.11 -13.95 12.08
CA THR A 222 -0.72 -15.35 12.00
C THR A 222 0.14 -15.49 10.76
N GLY A 223 1.46 -15.47 10.92
CA GLY A 223 2.36 -15.79 9.83
C GLY A 223 1.96 -17.13 9.19
N THR A 224 2.22 -17.27 7.88
CA THR A 224 2.03 -18.52 7.10
C THR A 224 2.88 -19.70 7.58
N LYS A 225 3.56 -19.59 8.72
CA LYS A 225 4.52 -20.56 9.24
C LYS A 225 3.86 -21.59 10.17
N GLY A 226 2.94 -22.38 9.60
CA GLY A 226 2.52 -23.67 10.15
C GLY A 226 1.43 -23.63 11.24
N GLY A 227 1.02 -24.84 11.69
CA GLY A 227 -0.12 -25.03 12.60
C GLY A 227 0.01 -24.30 13.95
N ALA A 228 1.22 -24.04 14.42
CA ALA A 228 1.49 -23.39 15.71
C ALA A 228 0.94 -21.96 15.80
N SER A 229 1.04 -21.16 14.73
CA SER A 229 0.50 -19.80 14.66
C SER A 229 -1.03 -19.77 14.78
N LYS A 230 -1.68 -20.79 14.21
CA LYS A 230 -3.14 -20.96 14.30
C LYS A 230 -3.58 -21.40 15.70
N PHE A 231 -2.79 -22.24 16.37
CA PHE A 231 -3.03 -22.60 17.77
C PHE A 231 -2.87 -21.40 18.71
N LEU A 232 -1.85 -20.56 18.49
CA LEU A 232 -1.64 -19.33 19.26
C LEU A 232 -2.80 -18.34 19.07
N TYR A 233 -3.33 -18.19 17.85
CA TYR A 233 -4.52 -17.39 17.61
C TYR A 233 -5.72 -17.92 18.40
N THR A 234 -6.06 -19.21 18.26
CA THR A 234 -7.21 -19.82 18.97
C THR A 234 -7.05 -19.68 20.49
N GLU A 235 -5.83 -19.84 21.00
CA GLU A 235 -5.55 -19.64 22.42
C GLU A 235 -5.79 -18.18 22.83
N TYR A 236 -5.23 -17.19 22.13
CA TYR A 236 -5.39 -15.78 22.48
C TYR A 236 -6.81 -15.26 22.26
N GLU A 237 -7.49 -15.69 21.20
CA GLU A 237 -8.92 -15.43 20.95
C GLU A 237 -9.79 -15.97 22.08
N SER A 238 -9.47 -17.13 22.67
CA SER A 238 -10.23 -17.65 23.81
C SER A 238 -10.16 -16.73 25.04
N TYR A 239 -9.07 -15.98 25.21
CA TYR A 239 -8.91 -15.01 26.31
C TYR A 239 -9.42 -13.61 25.94
N LEU A 240 -9.36 -13.25 24.66
CA LEU A 240 -9.80 -11.98 24.11
C LEU A 240 -11.20 -12.16 23.50
N LYS A 241 -12.27 -11.77 24.23
CA LYS A 241 -13.69 -11.85 23.79
C LYS A 241 -13.83 -11.92 22.26
N GLY A 242 -14.16 -13.09 21.71
CA GLY A 242 -13.95 -13.45 20.29
C GLY A 242 -14.26 -12.37 19.25
N ASP A 243 -15.34 -11.60 19.41
CA ASP A 243 -15.69 -10.49 18.50
C ASP A 243 -14.65 -9.35 18.45
N ARG A 244 -13.69 -9.31 19.37
CA ARG A 244 -12.68 -8.25 19.49
C ARG A 244 -11.35 -8.62 18.82
N CYS A 245 -11.07 -9.92 18.67
CA CYS A 245 -9.83 -10.42 18.09
C CYS A 245 -10.12 -10.87 16.65
N GLU A 246 -9.31 -10.42 15.70
CA GLU A 246 -9.44 -10.80 14.29
C GLU A 246 -8.08 -11.27 13.76
N GLN A 247 -8.08 -12.33 12.97
CA GLN A 247 -6.87 -12.86 12.33
C GLN A 247 -6.54 -12.00 11.09
N SER A 248 -5.28 -11.59 10.95
CA SER A 248 -4.82 -10.99 9.70
C SER A 248 -4.06 -12.01 8.85
N GLU A 249 -4.56 -12.29 7.65
CA GLU A 249 -3.86 -13.15 6.69
C GLU A 249 -2.86 -12.32 5.87
N PRO A 250 -1.63 -12.81 5.67
CA PRO A 250 -0.65 -12.12 4.83
C PRO A 250 -1.08 -12.15 3.36
N ILE A 251 -1.36 -10.97 2.80
CA ILE A 251 -1.61 -10.80 1.36
C ILE A 251 -0.33 -10.29 0.68
N GLY A 252 0.21 -11.07 -0.25
CA GLY A 252 1.40 -10.69 -1.01
C GLY A 252 2.69 -10.67 -0.17
N SER A 253 3.73 -10.03 -0.71
CA SER A 253 5.00 -9.84 0.01
C SER A 253 4.87 -8.79 1.11
N LYS A 254 5.83 -8.74 2.06
CA LYS A 254 5.88 -7.68 3.08
C LYS A 254 5.86 -6.26 2.49
N VAL A 255 6.52 -6.11 1.34
CA VAL A 255 6.56 -4.84 0.61
C VAL A 255 5.18 -4.50 0.06
N ASP A 256 4.45 -5.48 -0.50
CA ASP A 256 3.09 -5.26 -0.99
C ASP A 256 2.12 -4.90 0.15
N ARG A 257 2.25 -5.56 1.32
CA ARG A 257 1.44 -5.24 2.51
C ARG A 257 1.66 -3.82 3.00
N ALA A 258 2.92 -3.39 3.05
CA ALA A 258 3.31 -2.05 3.48
C ALA A 258 3.03 -0.97 2.42
N TYR A 259 2.77 -1.35 1.16
CA TYR A 259 2.60 -0.41 0.06
C TYR A 259 1.44 0.55 0.29
N ALA A 260 0.26 0.04 0.68
CA ALA A 260 -0.89 0.91 0.94
C ALA A 260 -0.63 1.92 2.08
N PHE A 261 0.12 1.51 3.10
CA PHE A 261 0.55 2.38 4.20
C PHE A 261 1.58 3.43 3.73
N LYS A 262 2.55 3.03 2.89
CA LYS A 262 3.48 3.96 2.22
C LYS A 262 2.73 5.03 1.43
N GLU A 263 1.71 4.62 0.67
CA GLU A 263 0.94 5.55 -0.14
C GLU A 263 0.13 6.53 0.72
N ALA A 264 -0.40 6.09 1.86
CA ALA A 264 -1.05 6.97 2.82
C ALA A 264 -0.10 8.00 3.44
N ILE A 265 1.16 7.60 3.71
CA ILE A 265 2.20 8.51 4.18
C ILE A 265 2.48 9.57 3.12
N LEU A 266 2.68 9.16 1.86
CA LEU A 266 2.95 10.10 0.76
C LEU A 266 1.81 11.11 0.55
N ASP A 267 0.57 10.68 0.77
CA ASP A 267 -0.62 11.52 0.71
C ASP A 267 -0.79 12.45 1.93
N GLY A 268 0.09 12.37 2.93
CA GLY A 268 0.00 13.20 4.15
C GLY A 268 -1.14 12.80 5.09
N LYS A 269 -1.62 11.55 5.01
CA LYS A 269 -2.75 11.06 5.82
C LYS A 269 -2.34 10.44 7.16
N ILE A 270 -1.05 10.21 7.37
CA ILE A 270 -0.53 9.56 8.58
C ILE A 270 0.01 10.61 9.56
N HIS A 271 -0.64 10.67 10.71
CA HIS A 271 -0.22 11.42 11.87
C HIS A 271 0.49 10.50 12.87
N VAL A 272 1.56 11.01 13.49
CA VAL A 272 2.34 10.25 14.46
C VAL A 272 2.43 11.06 15.75
N HIS A 273 2.00 10.44 16.84
CA HIS A 273 2.02 11.01 18.18
C HIS A 273 2.62 9.97 19.15
N ILE A 274 3.90 9.68 18.93
CA ILE A 274 4.72 8.82 19.80
C ILE A 274 5.49 9.74 20.73
N ILE A 275 5.09 9.75 22.00
CA ILE A 275 5.65 10.61 23.05
C ILE A 275 6.93 9.99 23.60
N ASN A 276 6.99 8.65 23.68
CA ASN A 276 8.16 7.96 24.18
C ASN A 276 9.32 8.11 23.17
N PRO A 277 10.46 8.72 23.57
CA PRO A 277 11.57 8.99 22.66
C PRO A 277 12.23 7.71 22.12
N ASP A 278 12.31 6.65 22.92
CA ASP A 278 12.92 5.38 22.51
C ASP A 278 12.06 4.68 21.46
N LEU A 279 10.73 4.70 21.65
CA LEU A 279 9.77 4.18 20.67
C LEU A 279 9.80 5.00 19.37
N ARG A 280 9.95 6.32 19.47
CA ARG A 280 10.05 7.21 18.31
C ARG A 280 11.32 6.93 17.52
N GLU A 281 12.45 6.76 18.19
CA GLU A 281 13.73 6.44 17.56
C GLU A 281 13.69 5.08 16.83
N ILE A 282 13.21 4.02 17.50
CA ILE A 282 13.15 2.69 16.88
C ILE A 282 12.16 2.66 15.70
N PHE A 283 11.04 3.37 15.79
CA PHE A 283 10.07 3.49 14.70
C PHE A 283 10.69 4.16 13.46
N ILE A 284 11.35 5.31 13.64
CA ILE A 284 12.04 6.01 12.54
C ILE A 284 13.15 5.14 11.96
N LYS A 285 13.89 4.41 12.80
CA LYS A 285 14.95 3.50 12.35
C LYS A 285 14.40 2.37 11.47
N GLN A 286 13.29 1.73 11.86
CA GLN A 286 12.67 0.69 11.04
C GLN A 286 12.09 1.27 9.75
N LEU A 287 11.41 2.42 9.78
CA LEU A 287 10.92 3.10 8.57
C LEU A 287 12.04 3.37 7.55
N ARG A 288 13.22 3.80 8.02
CA ARG A 288 14.39 4.07 7.15
C ARG A 288 15.02 2.80 6.59
N ALA A 289 15.02 1.72 7.37
CA ALA A 289 15.68 0.46 6.99
C ALA A 289 14.77 -0.44 6.13
N PHE A 290 13.45 -0.25 6.18
CA PHE A 290 12.51 -1.05 5.41
C PHE A 290 12.73 -0.90 3.88
N PRO A 291 12.68 -1.98 3.09
CA PRO A 291 12.33 -3.37 3.46
C PRO A 291 13.53 -4.26 3.82
N LEU A 292 14.76 -3.74 3.80
CA LEU A 292 15.99 -4.54 3.93
C LEU A 292 16.52 -4.62 5.37
N GLY A 293 15.90 -3.89 6.30
CA GLY A 293 16.25 -3.88 7.71
C GLY A 293 16.11 -5.26 8.36
N LYS A 294 16.96 -5.53 9.36
CA LYS A 294 16.91 -6.76 10.16
C LYS A 294 15.60 -6.88 10.96
N HIS A 295 15.03 -5.76 11.35
CA HIS A 295 13.78 -5.66 12.11
C HIS A 295 12.77 -4.82 11.32
N ASP A 296 11.60 -5.38 11.07
CA ASP A 296 10.46 -4.75 10.42
C ASP A 296 9.13 -4.94 11.19
N ASP A 297 9.20 -5.49 12.41
CA ASP A 297 8.01 -5.91 13.17
C ASP A 297 7.03 -4.74 13.42
N ILE A 298 7.55 -3.53 13.66
CA ILE A 298 6.71 -2.33 13.87
C ILE A 298 6.03 -1.92 12.56
N ILE A 299 6.73 -2.08 11.44
CA ILE A 299 6.23 -1.70 10.11
C ILE A 299 5.19 -2.70 9.61
N ASP A 300 5.42 -4.00 9.81
CA ASP A 300 4.42 -5.03 9.52
C ASP A 300 3.15 -4.79 10.35
N ALA A 301 3.27 -4.53 11.66
CA ALA A 301 2.13 -4.16 12.49
C ALA A 301 1.41 -2.88 11.99
N CYS A 302 2.14 -1.84 11.58
CA CYS A 302 1.53 -0.64 10.98
C CYS A 302 0.77 -0.97 9.68
N ALA A 303 1.34 -1.81 8.81
CA ALA A 303 0.75 -2.19 7.54
C ALA A 303 -0.58 -2.93 7.73
N TYR A 304 -0.63 -3.91 8.65
CA TYR A 304 -1.86 -4.64 8.97
C TYR A 304 -2.93 -3.73 9.59
N ALA A 305 -2.54 -2.90 10.56
CA ALA A 305 -3.45 -1.93 11.18
C ALA A 305 -4.08 -1.00 10.14
N TYR A 306 -3.26 -0.47 9.23
CA TYR A 306 -3.73 0.43 8.18
C TYR A 306 -4.67 -0.27 7.19
N ASN A 307 -4.29 -1.44 6.67
CA ASN A 307 -5.10 -2.17 5.70
C ASN A 307 -6.48 -2.53 6.27
N TYR A 308 -6.53 -2.97 7.53
CA TYR A 308 -7.79 -3.26 8.22
C TYR A 308 -8.72 -2.05 8.33
N LEU A 309 -8.19 -0.90 8.76
CA LEU A 309 -8.99 0.31 8.93
C LEU A 309 -9.40 0.94 7.59
N LYS A 310 -8.59 0.74 6.54
CA LYS A 310 -8.91 1.16 5.17
C LYS A 310 -10.10 0.36 4.63
N ASP A 311 -10.06 -0.96 4.72
CA ASP A 311 -11.05 -1.84 4.08
C ASP A 311 -12.43 -1.80 4.77
N LYS A 312 -12.50 -1.54 6.09
CA LYS A 312 -13.80 -1.36 6.78
C LYS A 312 -14.50 -0.04 6.45
N ALA A 313 -13.82 0.91 5.83
CA ALA A 313 -14.45 2.16 5.37
C ALA A 313 -15.47 1.90 4.25
N ASP A 314 -15.13 1.01 3.32
CA ASP A 314 -15.93 0.74 2.12
C ASP A 314 -17.24 0.02 2.44
N ILE A 315 -17.31 -0.72 3.55
CA ILE A 315 -18.50 -1.49 3.93
C ILE A 315 -19.58 -0.56 4.53
N SER A 316 -19.18 0.54 5.18
CA SER A 316 -20.12 1.50 5.78
C SER A 316 -20.83 2.40 4.77
N GLY A 317 -20.29 2.53 3.55
CA GLY A 317 -20.91 3.29 2.45
C GLY A 317 -21.98 2.54 1.66
N ILE A 318 -22.14 1.23 1.88
CA ILE A 318 -23.10 0.39 1.12
C ILE A 318 -24.47 0.31 1.81
N TYR A 319 -24.57 0.66 3.10
CA TYR A 319 -25.82 0.63 3.88
C TYR A 319 -26.28 2.03 4.31
N GLY A 320 -26.36 2.97 3.37
CA GLY A 320 -26.92 4.31 3.57
C GLY A 320 -28.17 4.55 2.71
N THR A 321 -29.31 4.69 3.38
CA THR A 321 -30.62 5.22 2.92
C THR A 321 -31.36 4.45 1.84
N GLY A 322 -31.90 3.29 2.20
CA GLY A 322 -33.19 2.83 1.68
C GLY A 322 -34.29 3.32 2.61
N ASP A 323 -34.56 4.62 2.62
CA ASP A 323 -35.74 5.16 3.30
C ASP A 323 -36.98 4.73 2.52
N SER A 324 -37.68 3.74 3.08
CA SER A 324 -39.09 3.53 2.87
C SER A 324 -39.84 4.77 3.38
N ASN A 325 -40.51 5.52 2.50
CA ASN A 325 -41.89 6.02 2.68
C ASN A 325 -42.31 6.96 1.54
N TYR A 326 -43.48 6.65 0.99
CA TYR A 326 -44.30 7.34 -0.04
C TYR A 326 -43.84 7.26 -1.50
#